data_AF-A0A1M3T6C7-F1
#
_entry.id   AF-A0A1M3T6C7-F1
#
_cell.length_a   1.000
_cell.length_b   1.000
_cell.length_c   1.000
_cell.angle_alpha   90.00
_cell.angle_beta   90.00
_cell.angle_gamma   90.00
#
_symmetry.space_group_name_H-M   'P 1'
#
loop_
_entity.id
_entity.type
_entity.pdbx_description
1 polymer ?
#
loop_
_entity_poly.entity_id
_entity_poly.type
_entity_poly.pdbx_seq_one_letter_code
_entity_poly.pdbx_strand_id
1 'polypeptide(L)'
;MSADIGQYPGPLSLNYSLEKRKLRILIFWFLVFMDSVALPIGLYYLLTRCTTLSTTTIFNILTLTLFGTFVTETLQRSWSLWRKESKVRVRNAGRYYFDFTHWNILVSWVIIIAELVLGTIPDPPWIRMLAMPVPSLFFTFAIEMLIFEFMHVLKMPVPFRISSIAKGDPMRPALYPLIEDIIAVDGNGGTEFRDRLDQRYNASPPFRNMLHRLTILWMVPQMLVAGGTLAGIVIADHELAYTVRNRPPKLIVRHEAEVM
;
A
#
# COMPACT_ATOMS: atom_id res chain seq x y z
N MET A 1 39.23 13.96 -41.09
CA MET A 1 38.83 12.57 -40.76
C MET A 1 38.52 12.51 -39.28
N SER A 2 37.37 13.08 -38.90
CA SER A 2 36.88 13.14 -37.52
C SER A 2 36.09 11.87 -37.26
N ALA A 3 36.58 11.07 -36.30
CA ALA A 3 35.98 9.81 -35.91
C ALA A 3 34.52 10.01 -35.49
N ASP A 4 33.64 9.24 -36.13
CA ASP A 4 32.24 9.10 -35.76
C ASP A 4 32.20 8.49 -34.36
N ILE A 5 31.90 9.31 -33.36
CA ILE A 5 31.76 8.87 -31.97
C ILE A 5 30.47 8.05 -31.94
N GLY A 6 30.64 6.73 -32.03
CA GLY A 6 29.56 5.76 -32.05
C GLY A 6 28.45 6.13 -31.08
N GLN A 7 27.29 6.43 -31.65
CA GLN A 7 26.04 6.65 -30.93
C GLN A 7 25.72 5.32 -30.22
N TYR A 8 26.14 5.18 -28.96
CA TYR A 8 25.72 4.06 -28.13
C TYR A 8 24.19 4.05 -28.18
N PRO A 9 23.53 3.00 -28.71
CA PRO A 9 22.08 2.97 -28.73
C PRO A 9 21.64 3.07 -27.27
N GLY A 10 20.99 4.17 -26.93
CA GLY A 10 20.42 4.37 -25.60
C GLY A 10 19.50 3.19 -25.26
N PRO A 11 19.19 2.98 -23.97
CA PRO A 11 18.29 1.90 -23.60
C PRO A 11 16.98 2.02 -24.38
N LEU A 12 16.44 0.89 -24.85
CA LEU A 12 15.20 0.83 -25.63
C LEU A 12 14.13 1.72 -24.97
N SER A 13 13.58 2.65 -25.76
CA SER A 13 12.66 3.64 -25.24
C SER A 13 11.35 2.97 -24.83
N LEU A 14 10.82 3.35 -23.66
CA LEU A 14 9.51 2.87 -23.20
C LEU A 14 8.36 3.59 -23.92
N ASN A 15 8.66 4.64 -24.69
CA ASN A 15 7.68 5.53 -25.34
C ASN A 15 6.54 5.95 -24.40
N TYR A 16 6.90 6.10 -23.12
CA TYR A 16 6.03 6.48 -22.04
C TYR A 16 6.77 7.50 -21.18
N SER A 17 6.12 8.63 -20.88
CA SER A 17 6.72 9.70 -20.07
C SER A 17 5.80 10.05 -18.90
N LEU A 18 6.37 10.04 -17.70
CA LEU A 18 5.72 10.49 -16.47
C LEU A 18 5.63 12.02 -16.38
N GLU A 19 6.44 12.76 -17.15
CA GLU A 19 6.49 14.23 -17.06
C GLU A 19 5.16 14.87 -17.43
N LYS A 20 4.48 14.31 -18.44
CA LYS A 20 3.17 14.76 -18.90
C LYS A 20 2.05 14.50 -17.87
N ARG A 21 2.33 13.74 -16.80
CA ARG A 21 1.35 13.26 -15.82
C ARG A 21 1.62 13.76 -14.40
N LYS A 22 2.61 14.64 -14.20
CA LYS A 22 2.99 15.18 -12.87
C LYS A 22 1.79 15.75 -12.10
N LEU A 23 0.92 16.51 -12.77
CA LEU A 23 -0.28 17.07 -12.13
C LEU A 23 -1.24 15.98 -11.64
N ARG A 24 -1.48 14.94 -12.44
CA ARG A 24 -2.34 13.82 -12.05
C ARG A 24 -1.75 13.06 -10.86
N ILE A 25 -0.45 12.83 -10.88
CA ILE A 25 0.28 12.18 -9.77
C ILE A 25 0.17 13.05 -8.50
N LEU A 26 0.32 14.37 -8.63
CA LEU A 26 0.18 15.29 -7.50
C LEU A 26 -1.22 15.28 -6.91
N ILE A 27 -2.27 15.33 -7.75
CA ILE A 27 -3.66 15.26 -7.29
C ILE A 27 -3.92 13.93 -6.58
N PHE A 28 -3.44 12.82 -7.14
CA PHE A 28 -3.57 11.50 -6.52
C PHE A 28 -2.95 11.46 -5.13
N TRP A 29 -1.68 11.89 -4.99
CA TRP A 29 -1.02 11.91 -3.68
C TRP A 29 -1.65 12.89 -2.69
N PHE A 30 -2.18 14.02 -3.18
CA PHE A 30 -2.96 14.93 -2.36
C PHE A 30 -4.23 14.27 -1.80
N LEU A 31 -4.99 13.55 -2.63
CA LEU A 31 -6.18 12.82 -2.18
C LEU A 31 -5.83 11.71 -1.19
N VAL A 32 -4.77 10.93 -1.44
CA VAL A 32 -4.27 9.92 -0.51
C VAL A 32 -3.91 10.54 0.85
N PHE A 33 -3.22 11.68 0.86
CA PHE A 33 -2.88 12.41 2.08
C PHE A 33 -4.14 12.90 2.83
N MET A 34 -5.10 13.47 2.10
CA MET A 34 -6.35 13.94 2.70
C MET A 34 -7.13 12.78 3.34
N ASP A 35 -7.22 11.64 2.66
CA ASP A 35 -7.97 10.46 3.09
C ASP A 35 -7.27 9.71 4.24
N SER A 36 -5.94 9.59 4.19
CA SER A 36 -5.18 8.77 5.15
C SER A 36 -4.73 9.55 6.39
N VAL A 37 -4.68 10.88 6.34
CA VAL A 37 -4.13 11.72 7.42
C VAL A 37 -5.13 12.80 7.85
N ALA A 38 -5.49 13.70 6.93
CA ALA A 38 -6.24 14.89 7.30
C ALA A 38 -7.68 14.57 7.76
N LEU A 39 -8.38 13.70 7.03
CA LEU A 39 -9.75 13.29 7.32
C LEU A 39 -9.85 12.55 8.64
N PRO A 40 -9.11 11.45 8.92
CA PRO A 40 -9.21 10.74 10.20
C PRO A 40 -8.92 11.63 11.40
N ILE A 41 -7.85 12.43 11.35
CA ILE A 41 -7.46 13.31 12.45
C ILE A 41 -8.51 14.40 12.65
N GLY A 42 -8.88 15.10 11.58
CA GLY A 42 -9.86 16.17 11.61
C GLY A 42 -11.23 15.69 12.10
N LEU A 43 -11.71 14.56 11.58
CA LEU A 43 -12.99 13.97 11.93
C LEU A 43 -13.01 13.47 13.38
N TYR A 44 -11.93 12.84 13.85
CA TYR A 44 -11.81 12.41 15.25
C TYR A 44 -11.96 13.58 16.23
N TYR A 45 -11.20 14.66 16.03
CA TYR A 45 -11.26 15.83 16.90
C TYR A 45 -12.59 16.57 16.77
N LEU A 46 -13.14 16.69 15.56
CA LEU A 46 -14.43 17.33 15.34
C LEU A 46 -15.57 16.58 16.05
N LEU A 47 -15.65 15.26 15.90
CA LEU A 47 -16.68 14.45 16.57
C LEU A 47 -16.51 14.48 18.09
N THR A 48 -15.28 14.35 18.59
CA THR A 48 -15.01 14.35 20.04
C THR A 48 -15.32 15.70 20.70
N ARG A 49 -15.16 16.81 19.99
CA ARG A 49 -15.37 18.17 20.55
C ARG A 49 -16.78 18.71 20.32
N CYS A 50 -17.43 18.33 19.23
CA CYS A 50 -18.73 18.88 18.85
C CYS A 50 -19.92 17.98 19.20
N THR A 51 -19.69 16.73 19.64
CA THR A 51 -20.78 15.77 19.91
C THR A 51 -20.57 15.03 21.23
N THR A 52 -21.64 14.42 21.75
CA THR A 52 -21.63 13.56 22.95
C THR A 52 -21.65 12.07 22.60
N LEU A 53 -21.23 11.72 21.38
CA LEU A 53 -21.21 10.34 20.91
C LEU A 53 -20.25 9.46 21.73
N SER A 54 -20.59 8.18 21.87
CA SER A 54 -19.70 7.21 22.48
C SER A 54 -18.44 7.01 21.64
N THR A 55 -17.32 6.69 22.30
CA THR A 55 -16.04 6.41 21.64
C THR A 55 -16.15 5.33 20.57
N THR A 56 -16.94 4.27 20.81
CA THR A 56 -17.23 3.21 19.83
C THR A 56 -17.89 3.78 18.57
N THR A 57 -18.90 4.66 18.72
CA THR A 57 -19.57 5.28 17.57
C THR A 57 -18.63 6.16 16.76
N ILE A 58 -17.75 6.93 17.43
CA ILE A 58 -16.76 7.78 16.76
C ILE A 58 -15.80 6.93 15.92
N PHE A 59 -15.26 5.83 16.47
CA PHE A 59 -14.37 4.94 15.74
C PHE A 59 -15.05 4.18 14.60
N ASN A 60 -16.33 3.82 14.73
CA ASN A 60 -17.10 3.22 13.64
C ASN A 60 -17.30 4.21 12.47
N ILE A 61 -17.62 5.47 12.76
CA ILE A 61 -17.73 6.53 11.74
C ILE A 61 -16.37 6.74 11.05
N LEU A 62 -15.28 6.81 11.82
CA LEU A 62 -13.93 6.93 11.26
C LEU A 62 -13.61 5.75 10.34
N THR A 63 -13.81 4.53 10.81
CA THR A 63 -13.54 3.31 10.04
C THR A 63 -14.33 3.26 8.72
N LEU A 64 -15.59 3.73 8.72
CA LEU A 64 -16.43 3.76 7.53
C LEU A 64 -16.04 4.85 6.52
N THR A 65 -15.46 5.96 6.99
CA THR A 65 -15.12 7.13 6.17
C THR A 65 -13.70 7.07 5.61
N LEU A 66 -12.87 6.17 6.11
CA LEU A 66 -11.51 5.95 5.63
C LEU A 66 -11.46 5.23 4.28
N PHE A 67 -10.34 5.41 3.58
CA PHE A 67 -9.95 4.70 2.35
C PHE A 67 -10.80 5.01 1.12
N GLY A 68 -11.53 6.13 1.08
CA GLY A 68 -12.33 6.52 -0.08
C GLY A 68 -11.51 6.57 -1.38
N THR A 69 -10.31 7.14 -1.32
CA THR A 69 -9.41 7.21 -2.48
C THR A 69 -8.99 5.80 -2.91
N PHE A 70 -8.62 4.96 -1.96
CA PHE A 70 -8.16 3.61 -2.23
C PHE A 70 -9.26 2.69 -2.79
N VAL A 71 -10.50 2.84 -2.31
CA VAL A 71 -11.69 2.15 -2.85
C VAL A 71 -11.91 2.55 -4.30
N THR A 72 -11.92 3.85 -4.59
CA THR A 72 -12.18 4.33 -5.96
C THR A 72 -11.14 3.84 -6.96
N GLU A 73 -9.87 3.82 -6.58
CA GLU A 73 -8.79 3.32 -7.44
C GLU A 73 -8.86 1.81 -7.63
N THR A 74 -9.18 1.06 -6.58
CA THR A 74 -9.37 -0.39 -6.68
C THR A 74 -10.51 -0.72 -7.63
N LEU A 75 -11.65 -0.02 -7.53
CA LEU A 75 -12.79 -0.19 -8.43
C LEU A 75 -12.45 0.21 -9.87
N GLN A 76 -11.76 1.34 -10.07
CA GLN A 76 -11.32 1.80 -11.38
C GLN A 76 -10.37 0.78 -12.03
N ARG A 77 -9.45 0.20 -11.24
CA ARG A 77 -8.53 -0.86 -11.68
C ARG A 77 -9.29 -2.11 -12.08
N SER A 78 -10.20 -2.59 -11.24
CA SER A 78 -11.08 -3.73 -11.53
C SER A 78 -11.84 -3.54 -12.84
N TRP A 79 -12.47 -2.38 -13.01
CA TRP A 79 -13.21 -2.03 -14.22
C TRP A 79 -12.32 -2.01 -15.47
N SER A 80 -11.14 -1.40 -15.36
CA SER A 80 -10.18 -1.27 -16.46
C SER A 80 -9.68 -2.62 -16.94
N LEU A 81 -9.48 -3.58 -16.04
CA LEU A 81 -9.06 -4.95 -16.37
C LEU A 81 -10.22 -5.79 -16.92
N TRP A 82 -11.41 -5.70 -16.31
CA TRP A 82 -12.55 -6.57 -16.60
C TRP A 82 -13.32 -6.25 -17.90
N ARG A 83 -13.27 -5.00 -18.38
CA ARG A 83 -13.98 -4.59 -19.61
C ARG A 83 -13.56 -5.43 -20.83
N LYS A 84 -14.49 -5.68 -21.74
CA LYS A 84 -14.33 -6.60 -22.90
C LYS A 84 -13.14 -6.21 -23.81
N GLU A 85 -12.99 -4.92 -24.11
CA GLU A 85 -11.91 -4.37 -24.96
C GLU A 85 -10.82 -3.69 -24.12
N SER A 86 -10.29 -4.39 -23.11
CA SER A 86 -9.27 -3.81 -22.25
C SER A 86 -7.90 -3.81 -22.94
N LYS A 87 -7.38 -2.60 -23.19
CA LYS A 87 -6.01 -2.36 -23.68
C LYS A 87 -4.94 -2.43 -22.59
N VAL A 88 -5.33 -2.69 -21.34
CA VAL A 88 -4.44 -2.67 -20.17
C VAL A 88 -4.26 -4.04 -19.53
N ARG A 89 -4.78 -5.11 -20.14
CA ARG A 89 -4.56 -6.48 -19.65
C ARG A 89 -3.16 -6.98 -19.96
N VAL A 90 -2.70 -7.89 -19.11
CA VAL A 90 -1.51 -8.71 -19.36
C VAL A 90 -1.71 -9.52 -20.64
N ARG A 91 -0.63 -9.69 -21.43
CA ARG A 91 -0.70 -10.39 -22.71
C ARG A 91 -1.06 -11.87 -22.52
N ASN A 92 -1.92 -12.40 -23.39
CA ASN A 92 -2.42 -13.78 -23.33
C ASN A 92 -3.19 -14.10 -22.03
N ALA A 93 -3.74 -13.09 -21.36
CA ALA A 93 -4.58 -13.27 -20.17
C ALA A 93 -6.07 -13.18 -20.55
N GLY A 94 -6.88 -14.08 -19.98
CA GLY A 94 -8.33 -14.09 -20.16
C GLY A 94 -9.00 -12.85 -19.55
N ARG A 95 -10.27 -12.62 -19.87
CA ARG A 95 -11.05 -11.47 -19.38
C ARG A 95 -11.15 -11.38 -17.85
N TYR A 96 -11.13 -12.53 -17.18
CA TYR A 96 -11.27 -12.64 -15.73
C TYR A 96 -9.94 -12.72 -14.99
N TYR A 97 -8.83 -12.50 -15.70
CA TYR A 97 -7.50 -12.52 -15.11
C TYR A 97 -7.12 -11.12 -14.63
N PHE A 98 -7.01 -10.96 -13.33
CA PHE A 98 -6.43 -9.77 -12.72
C PHE A 98 -4.91 -9.85 -12.72
N ASP A 99 -4.27 -8.69 -12.84
CA ASP A 99 -2.82 -8.60 -12.73
C ASP A 99 -2.34 -8.79 -11.29
N PHE A 100 -1.05 -9.04 -11.14
CA PHE A 100 -0.46 -9.40 -9.87
C PHE A 100 -0.59 -8.27 -8.83
N THR A 101 -0.41 -7.02 -9.25
CA THR A 101 -0.59 -5.86 -8.37
C THR A 101 -2.03 -5.76 -7.85
N HIS A 102 -3.04 -6.06 -8.68
CA HIS A 102 -4.43 -6.08 -8.23
C HIS A 102 -4.68 -7.16 -7.16
N TRP A 103 -4.08 -8.34 -7.30
CA TRP A 103 -4.15 -9.37 -6.27
C TRP A 103 -3.51 -8.93 -4.95
N ASN A 104 -2.36 -8.26 -4.99
CA ASN A 104 -1.73 -7.71 -3.79
C ASN A 104 -2.60 -6.64 -3.11
N ILE A 105 -3.26 -5.78 -3.90
CA ILE A 105 -4.23 -4.80 -3.39
C ILE A 105 -5.40 -5.51 -2.70
N LEU A 106 -5.94 -6.57 -3.29
CA LEU A 106 -7.05 -7.33 -2.70
C LEU A 106 -6.65 -8.04 -1.40
N VAL A 107 -5.47 -8.66 -1.35
CA VAL A 107 -4.95 -9.28 -0.11
C VAL A 107 -4.77 -8.23 0.98
N SER A 108 -4.21 -7.08 0.63
CA SER A 108 -4.05 -5.95 1.55
C SER A 108 -5.39 -5.47 2.10
N TRP A 109 -6.42 -5.37 1.25
CA TRP A 109 -7.78 -5.03 1.66
C TRP A 109 -8.34 -6.02 2.68
N VAL A 110 -8.17 -7.32 2.44
CA VAL A 110 -8.65 -8.36 3.37
C VAL A 110 -7.98 -8.22 4.74
N ILE A 111 -6.66 -7.98 4.78
CA ILE A 111 -5.92 -7.78 6.03
C ILE A 111 -6.42 -6.55 6.77
N ILE A 112 -6.50 -5.39 6.10
CA ILE A 112 -6.94 -4.13 6.70
C ILE A 112 -8.37 -4.24 7.24
N ILE A 113 -9.30 -4.82 6.46
CA ILE A 113 -10.69 -5.00 6.90
C ILE A 113 -10.74 -5.93 8.11
N ALA A 114 -10.01 -7.04 8.09
CA ALA A 114 -9.99 -7.97 9.21
C ALA A 114 -9.50 -7.29 10.50
N GLU A 115 -8.42 -6.51 10.42
CA GLU A 115 -7.88 -5.78 11.58
C GLU A 115 -8.85 -4.72 12.10
N LEU A 116 -9.46 -3.94 11.21
CA LEU A 116 -10.43 -2.90 11.61
C LEU A 116 -11.68 -3.52 12.23
N VAL A 117 -12.22 -4.60 11.66
CA VAL A 117 -13.38 -5.30 12.20
C VAL A 117 -13.05 -5.94 13.55
N LEU A 118 -11.94 -6.68 13.66
CA LEU A 118 -11.53 -7.28 14.93
C LEU A 118 -11.21 -6.24 16.00
N GLY A 119 -10.70 -5.07 15.62
CA GLY A 119 -10.43 -3.96 16.53
C GLY A 119 -11.69 -3.26 17.04
N THR A 120 -12.79 -3.30 16.27
CA THR A 120 -14.06 -2.62 16.59
C THR A 120 -15.09 -3.49 17.29
N ILE A 121 -14.98 -4.83 17.22
CA ILE A 121 -15.92 -5.76 17.88
C ILE A 121 -15.99 -5.58 19.41
N PRO A 122 -14.86 -5.46 20.15
CA PRO A 122 -14.90 -5.36 21.61
C PRO A 122 -15.38 -3.99 22.08
N ASP A 123 -16.11 -3.96 23.21
CA ASP A 123 -16.46 -2.73 23.92
C ASP A 123 -15.68 -2.66 25.26
N PRO A 124 -14.70 -1.75 25.44
CA PRO A 124 -14.26 -0.71 24.49
C PRO A 124 -13.38 -1.26 23.35
N PRO A 125 -13.29 -0.55 22.21
CA PRO A 125 -12.52 -0.98 21.05
C PRO A 125 -11.05 -1.24 21.36
N TRP A 126 -10.47 -2.25 20.73
CA TRP A 126 -9.05 -2.58 20.84
C TRP A 126 -8.21 -1.63 20.00
N ILE A 127 -7.84 -0.49 20.60
CA ILE A 127 -7.09 0.60 19.95
C ILE A 127 -5.78 0.10 19.31
N ARG A 128 -5.09 -0.86 19.94
CA ARG A 128 -3.87 -1.44 19.38
C ARG A 128 -4.12 -2.15 18.05
N MET A 129 -5.21 -2.91 17.97
CA MET A 129 -5.61 -3.59 16.73
C MET A 129 -6.01 -2.57 15.66
N LEU A 130 -6.70 -1.49 16.04
CA LEU A 130 -7.05 -0.39 15.13
C LEU A 130 -5.82 0.38 14.59
N ALA A 131 -4.67 0.27 15.24
CA ALA A 131 -3.40 0.84 14.78
C ALA A 131 -2.59 -0.10 13.87
N MET A 132 -2.96 -1.38 13.75
CA MET A 132 -2.26 -2.39 12.94
C MET A 132 -2.34 -2.24 11.41
N PRO A 133 -3.37 -1.62 10.79
CA PRO A 133 -3.48 -1.55 9.34
C PRO A 133 -2.24 -1.02 8.62
N VAL A 134 -1.59 -0.01 9.19
CA VAL A 134 -0.37 0.58 8.61
C VAL A 134 0.82 -0.40 8.68
N PRO A 135 1.27 -0.90 9.85
CA PRO A 135 2.37 -1.85 9.90
C PRO A 135 2.09 -3.13 9.10
N SER A 136 0.86 -3.65 9.14
CA SER A 136 0.50 -4.88 8.42
C SER A 136 0.58 -4.73 6.91
N LEU A 137 0.16 -3.57 6.37
CA LEU A 137 0.33 -3.26 4.95
C LEU A 137 1.81 -3.22 4.55
N PHE A 138 2.64 -2.52 5.35
CA PHE A 138 4.07 -2.43 5.07
C PHE A 138 4.77 -3.80 5.18
N PHE A 139 4.41 -4.63 6.17
CA PHE A 139 4.92 -5.99 6.28
C PHE A 139 4.50 -6.85 5.09
N THR A 140 3.25 -6.75 4.64
CA THR A 140 2.75 -7.52 3.49
C THR A 140 3.61 -7.28 2.25
N PHE A 141 3.80 -6.02 1.85
CA PHE A 141 4.63 -5.68 0.69
C PHE A 141 6.12 -5.98 0.93
N ALA A 142 6.65 -5.72 2.12
CA ALA A 142 8.07 -5.93 2.40
C ALA A 142 8.44 -7.42 2.40
N ILE A 143 7.60 -8.29 2.99
CA ILE A 143 7.80 -9.74 2.99
C ILE A 143 7.65 -10.30 1.57
N GLU A 144 6.65 -9.84 0.82
CA GLU A 144 6.47 -10.22 -0.58
C GLU A 144 7.70 -9.85 -1.42
N MET A 145 8.17 -8.60 -1.33
CA MET A 145 9.38 -8.15 -2.01
C MET A 145 10.61 -8.96 -1.59
N LEU A 146 10.74 -9.30 -0.30
CA LEU A 146 11.83 -10.12 0.20
C LEU A 146 11.83 -11.53 -0.40
N ILE A 147 10.66 -12.19 -0.43
CA ILE A 147 10.53 -13.52 -1.03
C ILE A 147 10.89 -13.46 -2.51
N PHE A 148 10.38 -12.46 -3.23
CA PHE A 148 10.60 -12.30 -4.67
C PHE A 148 12.04 -11.97 -5.00
N GLU A 149 12.68 -11.14 -4.18
CA GLU A 149 14.08 -10.79 -4.32
C GLU A 149 14.98 -11.98 -4.01
N PHE A 150 14.64 -12.78 -3.00
CA PHE A 150 15.30 -14.05 -2.72
C PHE A 150 15.20 -15.02 -3.90
N MET A 151 14.01 -15.17 -4.49
CA MET A 151 13.79 -15.95 -5.71
C MET A 151 14.62 -15.41 -6.88
N HIS A 152 14.68 -14.09 -7.05
CA HIS A 152 15.44 -13.44 -8.12
C HIS A 152 16.95 -13.72 -8.01
N VAL A 153 17.53 -13.51 -6.83
CA VAL A 153 18.97 -13.72 -6.58
C VAL A 153 19.36 -15.19 -6.78
N LEU A 154 18.52 -16.12 -6.35
CA LEU A 154 18.73 -17.56 -6.54
C LEU A 154 18.32 -18.06 -7.94
N LYS A 155 17.82 -17.17 -8.82
CA LYS A 155 17.32 -17.51 -10.16
C LYS A 155 16.26 -18.63 -10.13
N MET A 156 15.45 -18.66 -9.07
CA MET A 156 14.40 -19.66 -8.93
C MET A 156 13.28 -19.39 -9.93
N PRO A 157 12.70 -20.45 -10.52
CA PRO A 157 11.56 -20.32 -11.41
C PRO A 157 10.31 -19.90 -10.63
N VAL A 158 9.47 -19.08 -11.25
CA VAL A 158 8.20 -18.67 -10.61
C VAL A 158 7.18 -19.84 -10.61
N PRO A 159 6.55 -20.15 -9.46
CA PRO A 159 5.66 -21.31 -9.33
C PRO A 159 4.31 -21.12 -10.03
N PHE A 160 3.89 -19.87 -10.21
CA PHE A 160 2.69 -19.46 -10.93
C PHE A 160 3.01 -18.20 -11.75
N ARG A 161 2.07 -17.82 -12.62
CA ARG A 161 2.23 -16.64 -13.48
C ARG A 161 2.13 -15.36 -12.65
N ILE A 162 3.14 -14.50 -12.74
CA ILE A 162 3.21 -13.19 -12.09
C ILE A 162 3.17 -12.14 -13.20
N SER A 163 1.97 -11.62 -13.49
CA SER A 163 1.73 -10.68 -14.59
C SER A 163 2.35 -11.17 -15.91
N SER A 164 3.30 -10.45 -16.51
CA SER A 164 3.92 -10.91 -17.76
C SER A 164 5.00 -11.98 -17.59
N ILE A 165 5.40 -12.31 -16.35
CA ILE A 165 6.35 -13.40 -16.08
C ILE A 165 5.59 -14.73 -16.13
N ALA A 166 5.94 -15.58 -17.10
CA ALA A 166 5.27 -16.87 -17.27
C ALA A 166 5.69 -17.86 -16.19
N LYS A 167 4.82 -18.82 -15.88
CA LYS A 167 5.15 -19.91 -14.96
C LYS A 167 6.39 -20.66 -15.47
N GLY A 168 7.37 -20.86 -14.59
CA GLY A 168 8.63 -21.53 -14.93
C GLY A 168 9.76 -20.60 -15.37
N ASP A 169 9.48 -19.33 -15.69
CA ASP A 169 10.53 -18.35 -15.99
C ASP A 169 11.29 -17.96 -14.72
N PRO A 170 12.58 -17.59 -14.81
CA PRO A 170 13.32 -17.06 -13.69
C PRO A 170 12.66 -15.79 -13.13
N MET A 171 12.58 -15.70 -11.81
CA MET A 171 11.99 -14.54 -11.16
C MET A 171 12.75 -13.26 -11.49
N ARG A 172 12.01 -12.17 -11.73
CA ARG A 172 12.54 -10.82 -11.93
C ARG A 172 12.52 -10.07 -10.59
N PRO A 173 13.29 -8.97 -10.42
CA PRO A 173 13.23 -8.15 -9.22
C PRO A 173 11.78 -7.78 -8.90
N ALA A 174 11.40 -7.77 -7.61
CA ALA A 174 10.01 -7.63 -7.19
C ALA A 174 9.32 -6.35 -7.70
N LEU A 175 10.12 -5.31 -7.98
CA LEU A 175 9.62 -4.03 -8.49
C LEU A 175 9.21 -4.11 -9.98
N TYR A 176 9.70 -5.10 -10.74
CA TYR A 176 9.34 -5.30 -12.14
C TYR A 176 7.82 -5.46 -12.35
N PRO A 177 7.15 -6.49 -11.77
CA PRO A 177 5.71 -6.66 -11.95
C PRO A 177 4.90 -5.48 -11.39
N LEU A 178 5.37 -4.83 -10.32
CA LEU A 178 4.71 -3.65 -9.76
C LEU A 178 4.71 -2.46 -10.73
N ILE A 179 5.88 -2.12 -11.30
CA ILE A 179 6.02 -1.04 -12.30
C ILE A 179 5.19 -1.35 -13.53
N GLU A 180 5.28 -2.60 -14.02
CA GLU A 180 4.54 -3.07 -15.18
C GLU A 180 3.04 -2.79 -15.02
N ASP A 181 2.48 -3.21 -13.89
CA ASP A 181 1.05 -3.20 -13.65
C ASP A 181 0.52 -1.82 -13.26
N ILE A 182 1.25 -1.04 -12.47
CA ILE A 182 0.84 0.32 -12.11
C ILE A 182 0.87 1.21 -13.35
N ILE A 183 1.96 1.20 -14.12
CA ILE A 183 2.06 2.10 -15.27
C ILE A 183 1.08 1.71 -16.37
N ALA A 184 0.89 0.41 -16.59
CA ALA A 184 0.01 -0.01 -17.65
C ALA A 184 -1.47 0.22 -17.34
N VAL A 185 -1.90 0.06 -16.08
CA VAL A 185 -3.31 0.26 -15.68
C VAL A 185 -3.56 1.69 -15.21
N ASP A 186 -2.92 2.12 -14.12
CA ASP A 186 -3.17 3.43 -13.49
C ASP A 186 -2.50 4.57 -14.29
N GLY A 187 -1.32 4.28 -14.84
CA GLY A 187 -0.59 5.19 -15.73
C GLY A 187 -1.15 5.27 -17.15
N ASN A 188 -2.16 4.45 -17.51
CA ASN A 188 -2.71 4.32 -18.85
C ASN A 188 -1.63 4.03 -19.93
N GLY A 189 -0.61 3.24 -19.58
CA GLY A 189 0.44 2.78 -20.50
C GLY A 189 0.03 1.58 -21.37
N GLY A 190 -0.97 0.82 -20.93
CA GLY A 190 -1.52 -0.31 -21.67
C GLY A 190 -0.55 -1.47 -21.92
N THR A 191 -0.97 -2.42 -22.76
CA THR A 191 -0.17 -3.58 -23.16
C THR A 191 1.11 -3.19 -23.90
N GLU A 192 1.09 -2.08 -24.64
CA GLU A 192 2.26 -1.56 -25.37
C GLU A 192 3.42 -1.20 -24.42
N PHE A 193 3.10 -0.61 -23.25
CA PHE A 193 4.11 -0.35 -22.22
C PHE A 193 4.71 -1.66 -21.68
N ARG A 194 3.87 -2.68 -21.44
CA ARG A 194 4.33 -3.99 -20.95
C ARG A 194 5.32 -4.64 -21.91
N ASP A 195 4.98 -4.69 -23.20
CA ASP A 195 5.83 -5.25 -24.23
C ASP A 195 7.20 -4.55 -24.29
N ARG A 196 7.22 -3.21 -24.22
CA ARG A 196 8.47 -2.44 -24.24
C ARG A 196 9.29 -2.59 -22.96
N LEU A 197 8.62 -2.68 -21.81
CA LEU A 197 9.27 -2.91 -20.53
C LEU A 197 9.98 -4.27 -20.53
N ASP A 198 9.30 -5.30 -21.06
CA ASP A 198 9.87 -6.64 -21.23
C ASP A 198 11.08 -6.64 -22.17
N GLN A 199 10.95 -6.03 -23.35
CA GLN A 199 12.06 -5.88 -24.30
C GLN A 199 13.27 -5.17 -23.67
N ARG A 200 13.03 -4.08 -22.94
CA ARG A 200 14.10 -3.34 -22.26
C ARG A 200 14.76 -4.16 -21.15
N TYR A 201 13.97 -4.89 -20.37
CA TYR A 201 14.48 -5.76 -19.31
C TYR A 201 15.40 -6.84 -19.87
N ASN A 202 14.99 -7.49 -20.96
CA ASN A 202 15.77 -8.53 -21.61
C ASN A 202 17.04 -7.97 -22.29
N ALA A 203 16.94 -6.80 -22.92
CA ALA A 203 18.05 -6.19 -23.65
C ALA A 203 19.12 -5.52 -22.76
N SER A 204 18.77 -5.06 -21.56
CA SER A 204 19.63 -4.18 -20.76
C SER A 204 20.00 -4.74 -19.38
N PRO A 205 21.19 -5.34 -19.21
CA PRO A 205 21.71 -5.75 -17.90
C PRO A 205 21.76 -4.59 -16.87
N PRO A 206 22.20 -3.36 -17.22
CA PRO A 206 22.18 -2.24 -16.27
C PRO A 206 20.78 -1.91 -15.76
N PHE A 207 19.75 -2.00 -16.60
CA PHE A 207 18.36 -1.78 -16.20
C PHE A 207 17.87 -2.84 -15.19
N ARG A 208 18.26 -4.11 -15.39
CA ARG A 208 17.97 -5.19 -14.43
C ARG A 208 18.60 -4.94 -13.07
N ASN A 209 19.88 -4.57 -13.06
CA ASN A 209 20.61 -4.23 -11.83
C ASN A 209 20.03 -2.99 -11.14
N MET A 210 19.56 -2.01 -11.90
CA MET A 210 18.87 -0.85 -11.35
C MET A 210 17.56 -1.27 -10.65
N LEU A 211 16.74 -2.12 -11.28
CA LEU A 211 15.51 -2.62 -10.67
C LEU A 211 15.78 -3.41 -9.39
N HIS A 212 16.78 -4.28 -9.38
CA HIS A 212 17.24 -5.00 -8.20
C HIS A 212 17.59 -4.06 -7.03
N ARG A 213 18.42 -3.05 -7.30
CA ARG A 213 18.81 -2.05 -6.28
C ARG A 213 17.61 -1.25 -5.77
N LEU A 214 16.68 -0.88 -6.66
CA LEU A 214 15.46 -0.18 -6.28
C LEU A 214 14.54 -1.06 -5.45
N THR A 215 14.42 -2.36 -5.76
CA THR A 215 13.67 -3.31 -4.93
C THR A 215 14.23 -3.35 -3.51
N ILE A 216 15.54 -3.48 -3.34
CA ILE A 216 16.17 -3.46 -2.01
C ILE A 216 15.92 -2.12 -1.30
N LEU A 217 16.06 -1.01 -2.02
CA LEU A 217 15.84 0.34 -1.50
C LEU A 217 14.40 0.56 -1.02
N TRP A 218 13.42 -0.16 -1.56
CA TRP A 218 12.02 -0.06 -1.13
C TRP A 218 11.72 -1.04 0.01
N MET A 219 12.16 -2.29 -0.15
CA MET A 219 11.93 -3.37 0.79
C MET A 219 12.52 -3.09 2.18
N VAL A 220 13.79 -2.64 2.26
CA VAL A 220 14.48 -2.47 3.56
C VAL A 220 13.84 -1.36 4.40
N PRO A 221 13.63 -0.12 3.90
CA PRO A 221 12.95 0.91 4.67
C PRO A 221 11.51 0.53 5.02
N GLN A 222 10.79 -0.15 4.13
CA GLN A 222 9.43 -0.62 4.46
C GLN A 222 9.45 -1.58 5.66
N MET A 223 10.37 -2.54 5.68
CA MET A 223 10.54 -3.46 6.80
C MET A 223 10.87 -2.74 8.11
N LEU A 224 11.75 -1.72 8.05
CA LEU A 224 12.13 -0.91 9.22
C LEU A 224 10.95 -0.08 9.73
N VAL A 225 10.18 0.56 8.84
CA VAL A 225 8.99 1.34 9.21
C VAL A 225 7.92 0.43 9.80
N ALA A 226 7.68 -0.74 9.21
CA ALA A 226 6.73 -1.72 9.73
C ALA A 226 7.11 -2.20 11.14
N GLY A 227 8.38 -2.56 11.33
CA GLY A 227 8.90 -2.98 12.63
C GLY A 227 8.86 -1.88 13.68
N GLY A 228 9.24 -0.65 13.30
CA GLY A 228 9.22 0.50 14.21
C GLY A 228 7.81 0.92 14.62
N THR A 229 6.86 0.92 13.68
CA THR A 229 5.45 1.24 13.98
C THR A 229 4.81 0.15 14.84
N LEU A 230 5.06 -1.13 14.55
CA LEU A 230 4.62 -2.25 15.39
C LEU A 230 5.21 -2.15 16.81
N ALA A 231 6.51 -1.93 16.93
CA ALA A 231 7.17 -1.75 18.24
C ALA A 231 6.56 -0.58 19.01
N GLY A 232 6.31 0.54 18.33
CA GLY A 232 5.63 1.70 18.92
C GLY A 232 4.25 1.36 19.48
N ILE A 233 3.42 0.63 18.72
CA ILE A 233 2.08 0.19 19.14
C ILE A 233 2.16 -0.73 20.37
N VAL A 234 3.14 -1.63 20.42
CA VAL A 234 3.31 -2.58 21.52
C VAL A 234 3.85 -1.89 22.78
N ILE A 235 4.79 -0.96 22.64
CA ILE A 235 5.49 -0.30 23.75
C ILE A 235 4.67 0.85 24.36
N ALA A 236 3.94 1.62 23.56
CA ALA A 236 3.28 2.86 24.00
C ALA A 236 2.32 2.68 25.20
N ASP A 237 1.81 1.48 25.42
CA ASP A 237 0.91 1.20 26.55
C ASP A 237 1.64 1.07 27.90
N HIS A 238 2.94 0.78 27.92
CA HIS A 238 3.69 0.80 29.18
C HIS A 238 3.76 2.22 29.76
N GLU A 239 3.97 3.23 28.92
CA GLU A 239 4.02 4.64 29.32
C GLU A 239 2.61 5.21 29.65
N LEU A 240 1.57 4.80 28.91
CA LEU A 240 0.18 5.17 29.19
C LEU A 240 -0.33 4.56 30.52
N ALA A 241 0.03 3.32 30.83
CA ALA A 241 -0.29 2.69 32.11
C ALA A 241 0.41 3.37 33.30
N TYR A 242 1.67 3.82 33.14
CA TYR A 242 2.38 4.58 34.17
C TYR A 242 1.80 5.99 34.39
N THR A 243 1.33 6.66 33.33
CA THR A 243 0.75 8.02 33.42
C THR A 243 -0.71 8.03 33.91
N VAL A 244 -1.51 7.01 33.58
CA VAL A 244 -2.90 6.89 34.05
C VAL A 244 -2.99 6.45 35.51
N ARG A 245 -2.02 5.68 36.03
CA ARG A 245 -1.96 5.26 37.44
C ARG A 245 -1.66 6.38 38.44
N ASN A 246 -1.57 7.65 38.02
CA ASN A 246 -1.35 8.80 38.91
C ASN A 246 -2.54 9.76 39.05
N ARG A 247 -3.77 9.38 38.65
CA ARG A 247 -4.99 10.09 39.09
C ARG A 247 -5.70 9.31 40.21
N PRO A 248 -5.63 9.75 41.48
CA PRO A 248 -6.52 9.19 42.49
C PRO A 248 -7.97 9.57 42.17
N PRO A 249 -8.94 8.66 42.37
CA PRO A 249 -10.35 8.96 42.19
C PRO A 249 -10.77 9.99 43.25
N LYS A 250 -11.33 11.12 42.82
CA LYS A 250 -12.10 12.00 43.71
C LYS A 250 -13.33 11.24 44.18
N LEU A 251 -13.26 10.66 45.37
CA LEU A 251 -14.42 10.33 46.19
C LEU A 251 -15.14 11.65 46.51
N ILE A 252 -16.20 11.97 45.77
CA ILE A 252 -17.22 12.88 46.27
C ILE A 252 -18.21 12.01 47.05
N VAL A 253 -17.92 11.87 48.34
CA VAL A 253 -18.83 11.31 49.34
C VAL A 253 -20.07 12.20 49.38
N ARG A 254 -21.24 11.60 49.14
CA ARG A 254 -22.54 12.16 49.51
C ARG A 254 -22.52 12.42 51.02
N HIS A 255 -22.69 13.67 51.43
CA HIS A 255 -23.22 13.99 52.76
C HIS A 255 -24.60 14.60 52.56
N GLU A 256 -25.63 13.81 52.79
CA GLU A 256 -26.90 14.32 53.30
C GLU A 256 -26.81 14.34 54.82
N ALA A 257 -27.36 15.41 55.39
CA ALA A 257 -27.81 15.61 56.78
C ALA A 257 -26.76 15.52 57.92
N GLU A 258 -26.42 16.66 58.51
CA GLU A 258 -26.93 17.08 59.83
C GLU A 258 -26.35 18.44 60.26
N VAL A 259 -27.16 19.19 61.03
CA VAL A 259 -26.88 20.40 61.83
C VAL A 259 -27.38 21.76 61.27
N MET A 260 -28.55 22.14 61.85
CA MET A 260 -29.31 23.40 61.89
C MET A 260 -30.15 23.82 60.67
#